data_AF-A0A4R4YLW9-F1
#
_entry.id   AF-A0A4R4YLW9-F1
#
_cell.length_a   1.000
_cell.length_b   1.000
_cell.length_c   1.000
_cell.angle_alpha   90.00
_cell.angle_beta   90.00
_cell.angle_gamma   90.00
#
_symmetry.space_group_name_H-M   'P 1'
#
loop_
_entity.id
_entity.type
_entity.pdbx_description
1 polymer ?
#
loop_
_entity_poly.entity_id
_entity_poly.type
_entity_poly.pdbx_seq_one_letter_code
_entity_poly.pdbx_strand_id
1 'polypeptide(L)'
;MTDWDTLRALADEGNEKAAGKLADLADERSDIDTLNELLDEGNDRAGEHLTRRAAAAKDLLELQRISDAGYAEAEEVLNALL
;
A
#
# COMPACT_ATOMS: atom_id res chain seq x y z
N MET A 1 -13.60 -16.12 12.64
CA MET A 1 -12.27 -15.83 12.09
C MET A 1 -12.42 -15.86 10.59
N THR A 2 -12.40 -14.68 9.98
CA THR A 2 -12.42 -14.56 8.53
C THR A 2 -11.02 -14.83 7.98
N ASP A 3 -10.90 -15.10 6.69
CA ASP A 3 -9.59 -15.19 6.04
C ASP A 3 -8.78 -13.91 6.24
N TRP A 4 -9.45 -12.76 6.38
CA TRP A 4 -8.82 -11.47 6.69
C TRP A 4 -8.15 -11.47 8.07
N ASP A 5 -8.85 -11.89 9.14
CA ASP A 5 -8.29 -11.91 10.50
C ASP A 5 -7.07 -12.84 10.58
N THR A 6 -7.14 -13.95 9.85
CA THR A 6 -6.06 -14.96 9.79
C THR A 6 -4.84 -14.38 9.08
N LEU A 7 -5.05 -13.72 7.93
CA LEU A 7 -3.98 -13.07 7.19
C LEU A 7 -3.37 -11.93 8.00
N ARG A 8 -4.18 -11.16 8.74
CA ARG A 8 -3.70 -10.07 9.59
C ARG A 8 -2.80 -10.58 10.70
N ALA A 9 -3.22 -11.61 11.44
CA ALA A 9 -2.37 -12.22 12.46
C ALA A 9 -1.04 -12.73 11.89
N LEU A 10 -1.05 -13.37 10.72
CA LEU A 10 0.17 -13.83 10.07
C LEU A 10 1.05 -12.66 9.60
N ALA A 11 0.47 -11.59 9.06
CA ALA A 11 1.19 -10.40 8.66
C ALA A 11 1.87 -9.72 9.86
N ASP A 12 1.15 -9.60 10.98
CA ASP A 12 1.68 -9.06 12.24
C ASP A 12 2.82 -9.92 12.82
N GLU A 13 2.82 -11.23 12.54
CA GLU A 13 3.94 -12.15 12.82
C GLU A 13 5.12 -12.03 11.82
N GLY A 14 5.03 -11.12 10.85
CA GLY A 14 6.06 -10.86 9.84
C GLY A 14 5.92 -11.69 8.55
N ASN A 15 4.75 -12.31 8.31
CA ASN A 15 4.53 -13.05 7.07
C ASN A 15 4.23 -12.10 5.90
N GLU A 16 5.27 -11.76 5.14
CA GLU A 16 5.19 -10.88 3.97
C GLU A 16 4.14 -11.33 2.93
N LYS A 17 3.95 -12.63 2.74
CA LYS A 17 2.93 -13.14 1.81
C LYS A 17 1.52 -12.89 2.31
N ALA A 18 1.30 -12.97 3.62
CA ALA A 18 0.02 -12.65 4.21
C ALA A 18 -0.25 -11.14 4.13
N ALA A 19 0.75 -10.32 4.44
CA ALA A 19 0.68 -8.86 4.31
C ALA A 19 0.38 -8.43 2.86
N GLY A 20 1.05 -9.04 1.87
CA GLY A 20 0.78 -8.78 0.46
C GLY A 20 -0.65 -9.16 0.03
N LYS A 21 -1.19 -10.28 0.55
CA LYS A 21 -2.59 -10.65 0.29
C LYS A 21 -3.59 -9.70 0.95
N LEU A 22 -3.27 -9.19 2.14
CA LEU A 22 -4.10 -8.16 2.78
C LEU A 22 -4.12 -6.89 1.94
N ALA A 23 -2.97 -6.48 1.39
CA ALA A 23 -2.89 -5.32 0.51
C ALA A 23 -3.78 -5.52 -0.73
N ASP A 24 -3.71 -6.68 -1.39
CA ASP A 24 -4.57 -6.99 -2.54
C ASP A 24 -6.06 -6.94 -2.18
N LEU A 25 -6.46 -7.54 -1.05
CA LEU A 25 -7.85 -7.53 -0.58
C LEU A 25 -8.32 -6.12 -0.16
N ALA A 26 -7.43 -5.32 0.43
CA ALA A 26 -7.72 -3.95 0.81
C ALA A 26 -7.93 -3.08 -0.45
N ASP A 27 -7.10 -3.26 -1.47
CA ASP A 27 -7.26 -2.56 -2.75
C ASP A 27 -8.59 -2.91 -3.44
N GLU A 28 -8.94 -4.20 -3.51
CA GLU A 28 -10.23 -4.67 -4.04
C GLU A 28 -11.43 -4.04 -3.30
N ARG A 29 -11.29 -3.79 -2.00
CA ARG A 29 -12.30 -3.15 -1.16
C ARG A 29 -12.23 -1.63 -1.16
N SER A 30 -11.25 -1.05 -1.85
CA SER A 30 -10.91 0.38 -1.82
C SER A 30 -10.59 0.90 -0.41
N ASP A 31 -10.11 0.03 0.48
CA ASP A 31 -9.75 0.32 1.86
C ASP A 31 -8.35 0.96 1.91
N ILE A 32 -8.33 2.29 1.79
CA ILE A 32 -7.09 3.08 1.79
C ILE A 32 -6.41 3.07 3.15
N ASP A 33 -7.20 3.07 4.24
CA ASP A 33 -6.65 3.12 5.60
C ASP A 33 -5.80 1.87 5.86
N THR A 34 -6.31 0.69 5.51
CA THR A 34 -5.56 -0.57 5.63
C THR A 34 -4.32 -0.58 4.74
N LEU A 35 -4.40 -0.07 3.51
CA LEU A 35 -3.24 0.03 2.62
C LEU A 35 -2.15 0.96 3.22
N ASN A 36 -2.56 2.06 3.83
CA ASN A 36 -1.62 2.98 4.48
C ASN A 36 -0.93 2.34 5.68
N GLU A 37 -1.68 1.64 6.53
CA GLU A 37 -1.09 0.89 7.65
C GLU A 37 -0.08 -0.16 7.17
N LEU A 38 -0.42 -0.92 6.13
CA LEU A 38 0.49 -1.92 5.56
C LEU A 38 1.74 -1.27 4.95
N LEU A 39 1.61 -0.12 4.29
CA LEU A 39 2.75 0.63 3.77
C LEU A 39 3.67 1.13 4.88
N ASP A 40 3.10 1.67 5.96
CA ASP A 40 3.87 2.14 7.13
C ASP A 40 4.60 0.97 7.83
N GLU A 41 4.06 -0.25 7.71
CA GLU A 41 4.70 -1.50 8.15
C GLU A 41 5.76 -2.03 7.16
N GLY A 42 5.97 -1.36 6.03
CA GLY A 42 6.95 -1.71 5.00
C GLY A 42 6.44 -2.68 3.93
N ASN A 43 5.13 -2.78 3.72
CA ASN A 43 4.58 -3.64 2.67
C ASN A 43 4.65 -2.97 1.28
N ASP A 44 5.58 -3.44 0.45
CA ASP A 44 5.77 -2.94 -0.92
C ASP A 44 4.51 -3.05 -1.79
N ARG A 45 3.70 -4.11 -1.60
CA ARG A 45 2.46 -4.31 -2.36
C ARG A 45 1.43 -3.21 -2.06
N ALA A 46 1.34 -2.77 -0.81
CA ALA A 46 0.46 -1.67 -0.45
C ALA A 46 0.93 -0.36 -1.06
N GLY A 47 2.25 -0.11 -1.05
CA GLY A 47 2.87 1.03 -1.75
C GLY A 47 2.57 1.04 -3.26
N GLU A 48 2.65 -0.11 -3.92
CA GLU A 48 2.31 -0.26 -5.35
C GLU A 48 0.85 0.15 -5.63
N HIS A 49 -0.10 -0.38 -4.86
CA HIS A 49 -1.53 -0.10 -5.03
C HIS A 49 -1.86 1.36 -4.79
N LEU A 50 -1.35 1.94 -3.70
CA LEU A 50 -1.52 3.36 -3.38
C LEU A 50 -0.92 4.25 -4.47
N THR A 51 0.28 3.95 -4.94
CA THR A 51 0.98 4.70 -5.99
C THR A 51 0.17 4.69 -7.29
N ARG A 52 -0.28 3.51 -7.73
CA ARG A 52 -1.10 3.37 -8.95
C ARG A 52 -2.38 4.21 -8.85
N ARG A 53 -3.06 4.18 -7.71
CA ARG A 53 -4.30 4.94 -7.49
C ARG A 53 -4.06 6.44 -7.47
N ALA A 54 -3.05 6.90 -6.72
CA ALA A 54 -2.68 8.30 -6.67
C ALA A 54 -2.27 8.83 -8.05
N ALA A 55 -1.49 8.06 -8.81
CA ALA A 55 -1.12 8.40 -10.19
C ALA A 55 -2.33 8.52 -11.12
N ALA A 56 -3.28 7.57 -11.04
CA ALA A 56 -4.52 7.61 -11.81
C ALA A 56 -5.38 8.84 -11.46
N ALA A 57 -5.38 9.26 -10.19
CA ALA A 57 -6.04 10.47 -9.72
C ALA A 57 -5.25 11.76 -9.98
N LYS A 58 -3.99 11.67 -10.42
CA LYS A 58 -3.02 12.79 -10.47
C LYS A 58 -2.86 13.47 -9.10
N ASP A 59 -2.92 12.69 -8.02
CA ASP A 59 -2.71 13.18 -6.66
C ASP A 59 -1.22 13.20 -6.32
N LEU A 60 -0.59 14.34 -6.58
CA LEU A 60 0.84 14.53 -6.34
C LEU A 60 1.19 14.56 -4.85
N LEU A 61 0.25 15.00 -3.99
CA LEU A 61 0.49 15.06 -2.55
C LEU A 61 0.52 13.65 -1.97
N GLU A 62 -0.39 12.79 -2.42
CA GLU A 62 -0.41 11.40 -1.99
C GLU A 62 0.81 10.62 -2.51
N LEU A 63 1.24 10.84 -3.76
CA LEU A 63 2.48 10.26 -4.27
C LEU A 63 3.71 10.68 -3.45
N GLN A 64 3.79 11.96 -3.04
CA GLN A 64 4.85 12.42 -2.15
C GLN A 64 4.78 11.71 -0.79
N ARG A 65 3.59 11.58 -0.20
CA ARG A 65 3.42 10.88 1.09
C ARG A 65 3.86 9.42 1.01
N ILE A 66 3.50 8.72 -0.07
CA ILE A 66 3.87 7.31 -0.27
C ILE A 66 5.39 7.17 -0.42
N SER A 67 6.03 8.10 -1.14
CA SER A 67 7.49 8.17 -1.23
C SER A 67 8.14 8.42 0.13
N ASP A 68 7.61 9.37 0.90
CA ASP A 68 8.10 9.71 2.24
C ASP A 68 7.93 8.54 3.24
N ALA A 69 6.94 7.68 3.02
CA ALA A 69 6.75 6.43 3.75
C ALA A 69 7.77 5.33 3.36
N GLY A 70 8.64 5.59 2.38
CA GLY A 70 9.76 4.73 2.00
C GLY A 70 9.55 3.94 0.70
N TYR A 71 8.43 4.11 0.00
CA TYR A 71 8.19 3.43 -1.27
C TYR A 71 8.75 4.25 -2.44
N ALA A 72 10.01 3.99 -2.79
CA ALA A 72 10.78 4.78 -3.76
C ALA A 72 10.12 4.93 -5.14
N GLU A 73 9.38 3.92 -5.62
CA GLU A 73 8.74 3.98 -6.93
C GLU A 73 7.65 5.07 -7.01
N ALA A 74 7.08 5.49 -5.87
CA ALA A 74 6.18 6.64 -5.84
C ALA A 74 6.88 7.95 -6.20
N GLU A 75 8.17 8.11 -5.84
CA GLU A 75 8.95 9.29 -6.21
C GLU A 75 9.17 9.35 -7.73
N GLU A 76 9.45 8.21 -8.35
CA GLU A 76 9.63 8.12 -9.80
C GLU A 76 8.35 8.51 -10.54
N VAL A 77 7.21 8.00 -10.07
CA VAL A 77 5.88 8.31 -10.63
C VAL A 77 5.51 9.78 -10.40
N LEU A 78 5.79 10.34 -9.22
CA LEU A 78 5.59 11.75 -8.93
C LEU A 78 6.37 12.63 -9.92
N ASN A 79 7.67 12.35 -10.09
CA ASN A 79 8.55 13.09 -11.00
C ASN A 79 8.09 12.98 -12.47
N ALA A 80 7.47 11.87 -12.87
CA ALA A 80 6.93 11.70 -14.21
C ALA A 80 5.64 12.51 -14.48
N LEU A 81 4.96 12.97 -13.43
CA LEU A 81 3.68 13.70 -13.52
C LEU A 81 3.81 15.22 -13.31
N LEU A 82 4.98 15.69 -12.87
CA LEU A 82 5.33 17.12 -12.73
C LEU A 82 5.71 17.75 -14.08
#